data_AF-A0A2G9MEB9-F1
#
_entry.id   AF-A0A2G9MEB9-F1
#
_cell.length_a   1.000
_cell.length_b   1.000
_cell.length_c   1.000
_cell.angle_alpha   90.00
_cell.angle_beta   90.00
_cell.angle_gamma   90.00
#
_symmetry.space_group_name_H-M   'P 1'
#
loop_
_entity.id
_entity.type
_entity.pdbx_description
1 polymer ?
#
loop_
_entity_poly.entity_id
_entity_poly.type
_entity_poly.pdbx_seq_one_letter_code
_entity_poly.pdbx_strand_id
1 'polypeptide(L)'
;MASLTLSVSDEFKTKLKEFLWVNWSEIAREEAMKKLIFENYIKAGSITDEEWEFCDKTDWHPVDELPLKDEFIEELKRIKKEKSIKFKNIADLKKIIEG
;
A
#
# COMPACT_ATOMS: atom_id res chain seq x y z
N MET A 1 -20.84 5.97 -23.55
CA MET A 1 -20.05 6.32 -22.36
C MET A 1 -20.57 5.50 -21.19
N ALA A 2 -19.74 4.69 -20.55
CA ALA A 2 -20.12 4.01 -19.33
C ALA A 2 -20.08 5.01 -18.15
N SER A 3 -21.07 4.96 -17.27
CA SER A 3 -21.12 5.78 -16.05
C SER A 3 -21.23 4.86 -14.84
N LEU A 4 -20.42 5.12 -13.81
CA LEU A 4 -20.50 4.42 -12.53
C LEU A 4 -21.18 5.33 -11.51
N THR A 5 -22.23 4.83 -10.87
CA THR A 5 -22.94 5.54 -9.79
C THR A 5 -22.68 4.82 -8.48
N LEU A 6 -22.15 5.55 -7.50
CA LEU A 6 -21.80 5.00 -6.18
C LEU A 6 -22.69 5.63 -5.11
N SER A 7 -23.26 4.78 -4.26
CA SER A 7 -23.95 5.22 -3.05
C SER A 7 -22.92 5.50 -1.96
N VAL A 8 -22.84 6.74 -1.50
CA VAL A 8 -21.93 7.19 -0.45
C VAL A 8 -22.69 7.94 0.64
N SER A 9 -22.13 7.97 1.85
CA SER A 9 -22.71 8.69 2.98
C SER A 9 -22.74 10.20 2.73
N ASP A 10 -23.69 10.90 3.35
CA ASP A 10 -23.81 12.36 3.19
C ASP A 10 -22.63 13.10 3.83
N GLU A 11 -22.02 12.55 4.88
CA GLU A 11 -20.77 13.05 5.45
C GLU A 11 -19.65 13.01 4.40
N PHE A 12 -19.50 11.89 3.69
CA PHE A 12 -18.49 11.75 2.65
C PHE A 12 -18.74 12.71 1.49
N LYS A 13 -20.00 12.86 1.05
CA LYS A 13 -20.37 13.86 0.01
C LYS A 13 -19.99 15.27 0.43
N THR A 14 -20.15 15.61 1.71
CA THR A 14 -19.81 16.93 2.22
C THR A 14 -18.31 17.16 2.16
N LYS A 15 -17.50 16.19 2.59
CA LYS A 15 -16.03 16.25 2.48
C LYS A 15 -15.54 16.33 1.03
N LEU A 16 -16.15 15.59 0.09
CA LEU A 16 -15.80 15.68 -1.33
C LEU A 16 -15.95 17.11 -1.89
N LYS A 17 -16.97 17.84 -1.42
CA LYS A 17 -17.21 19.23 -1.83
C LYS A 17 -16.15 20.21 -1.31
N GLU A 18 -15.33 19.83 -0.34
CA GLU A 18 -14.20 20.67 0.11
C GLU A 18 -13.06 20.66 -0.93
N PHE A 19 -13.00 19.65 -1.79
CA PHE A 19 -11.96 19.48 -2.81
C PHE A 19 -12.54 19.44 -4.22
N LEU A 20 -13.32 20.46 -4.60
CA LEU A 20 -13.91 20.57 -5.95
C LEU A 20 -12.86 20.68 -7.08
N TRP A 21 -11.63 21.06 -6.73
CA TRP A 21 -10.51 21.15 -7.68
C TRP A 21 -9.93 19.77 -8.05
N VAL A 22 -10.28 18.72 -7.31
CA VAL A 22 -9.84 17.35 -7.58
C VAL A 22 -10.71 16.75 -8.68
N ASN A 23 -10.05 16.08 -9.63
CA ASN A 23 -10.76 15.27 -10.63
C ASN A 23 -11.19 13.93 -10.01
N TRP A 24 -12.31 13.94 -9.30
CA TRP A 24 -12.85 12.76 -8.62
C TRP A 24 -13.19 11.60 -9.55
N SER A 25 -13.49 11.88 -10.82
CA SER A 25 -13.74 10.85 -11.83
C SER A 25 -12.47 10.08 -12.20
N GLU A 26 -11.31 10.74 -12.18
CA GLU A 26 -10.02 10.07 -12.41
C GLU A 26 -9.66 9.20 -11.21
N ILE A 27 -9.77 9.74 -10.00
CA ILE A 27 -9.53 8.97 -8.76
C ILE A 27 -10.44 7.75 -8.69
N ALA A 28 -11.74 7.91 -8.98
CA ALA A 28 -12.66 6.78 -8.96
C ALA A 28 -12.30 5.71 -10.00
N ARG A 29 -11.74 6.09 -11.16
CA ARG A 29 -11.29 5.15 -12.19
C ARG A 29 -10.03 4.41 -11.75
N GLU A 30 -9.05 5.13 -11.20
CA GLU A 30 -7.82 4.53 -10.69
C GLU A 30 -8.11 3.55 -9.55
N GLU A 31 -8.92 3.96 -8.56
CA GLU A 31 -9.28 3.11 -7.43
C GLU A 31 -10.11 1.88 -7.84
N ALA A 32 -10.99 2.01 -8.84
CA ALA A 32 -11.70 0.87 -9.39
C ALA A 32 -10.74 -0.12 -10.08
N MET A 33 -9.70 0.38 -10.77
CA MET A 33 -8.70 -0.46 -11.42
C MET A 33 -7.81 -1.15 -10.38
N LYS A 34 -7.29 -0.41 -9.39
CA LYS A 34 -6.53 -0.99 -8.27
C LYS A 34 -7.29 -2.12 -7.60
N LYS A 35 -8.58 -1.93 -7.33
CA LYS A 35 -9.43 -2.96 -6.74
C LYS A 35 -9.55 -4.20 -7.63
N LEU A 36 -9.75 -4.02 -8.93
CA LEU A 36 -9.81 -5.14 -9.89
C LEU A 36 -8.50 -5.93 -9.91
N ILE A 37 -7.36 -5.23 -10.02
CA ILE A 37 -6.03 -5.83 -10.03
C ILE A 37 -5.76 -6.56 -8.72
N PHE A 38 -6.10 -5.96 -7.58
CA PHE A 38 -5.95 -6.59 -6.28
C PHE A 38 -6.78 -7.87 -6.18
N GLU A 39 -8.04 -7.85 -6.59
CA GLU A 39 -8.90 -9.04 -6.58
C GLU A 39 -8.37 -10.14 -7.52
N ASN A 40 -7.82 -9.78 -8.68
CA ASN A 40 -7.17 -10.71 -9.59
C ASN A 40 -5.90 -11.31 -8.98
N TYR A 41 -5.05 -10.46 -8.38
CA TYR A 41 -3.83 -10.85 -7.70
C TYR A 41 -4.11 -11.82 -6.54
N ILE A 42 -5.12 -11.56 -5.72
CA ILE A 42 -5.53 -12.47 -4.63
C ILE A 42 -5.98 -13.84 -5.16
N LYS A 43 -6.62 -13.88 -6.34
CA LYS A 43 -7.10 -15.13 -6.95
C LYS A 43 -6.00 -15.92 -7.66
N ALA A 44 -5.15 -15.24 -8.43
CA ALA A 44 -4.15 -15.85 -9.31
C ALA A 44 -2.76 -15.96 -8.67
N GLY A 45 -2.44 -15.10 -7.70
CA GLY A 45 -1.11 -14.96 -7.11
C GLY A 45 -0.11 -14.17 -7.97
N SER A 46 -0.54 -13.66 -9.12
CA SER A 46 0.28 -12.90 -10.06
C SER A 46 -0.55 -11.81 -10.73
N ILE A 47 0.12 -10.79 -11.26
CA ILE A 47 -0.47 -9.76 -12.13
C ILE A 47 0.03 -9.92 -13.57
N THR A 48 -0.79 -9.51 -14.51
CA THR A 48 -0.46 -9.50 -15.95
C THR A 48 0.43 -8.30 -16.32
N ASP A 49 1.05 -8.31 -17.50
CA ASP A 49 1.91 -7.22 -17.97
C ASP A 49 1.16 -5.88 -18.08
N GLU A 50 -0.12 -5.90 -18.49
CA GLU A 50 -0.97 -4.70 -18.58
C GLU A 50 -1.27 -4.12 -17.18
N GLU A 51 -1.53 -4.99 -16.21
CA GLU A 51 -1.74 -4.59 -14.81
C GLU A 51 -0.43 -4.09 -14.18
N TRP A 52 0.72 -4.67 -14.57
CA TRP A 52 2.04 -4.23 -14.15
C TRP A 52 2.34 -2.80 -14.62
N GLU A 53 2.06 -2.47 -15.89
CA GLU A 53 2.25 -1.11 -16.41
C GLU A 53 1.39 -0.07 -15.66
N PHE A 54 0.18 -0.47 -15.26
CA PHE A 54 -0.67 0.37 -14.41
C PHE A 54 -0.06 0.58 -13.01
N CYS A 55 0.47 -0.47 -12.40
CA CYS A 55 1.13 -0.40 -11.08
C CYS A 55 2.34 0.56 -11.12
N ASP A 56 3.21 0.41 -12.12
CA ASP A 56 4.38 1.27 -12.31
C ASP A 56 3.99 2.74 -12.51
N LYS A 57 2.94 2.99 -13.30
CA LYS A 57 2.47 4.37 -13.56
C LYS A 57 1.87 5.04 -12.33
N THR A 58 1.23 4.27 -11.45
CA THR A 58 0.53 4.79 -10.27
C THR A 58 1.34 4.72 -8.99
N ASP A 59 2.57 4.20 -9.05
CA ASP A 59 3.45 3.95 -7.90
C ASP A 59 2.74 3.17 -6.78
N TRP A 60 1.93 2.19 -7.17
CA TRP A 60 1.12 1.37 -6.27
C TRP A 60 1.21 -0.10 -6.70
N HIS A 61 1.35 -1.02 -5.74
CA HIS A 61 1.35 -2.46 -6.00
C HIS A 61 0.31 -3.19 -5.13
N PRO A 62 -0.29 -4.30 -5.62
CA PRO A 62 -1.29 -5.06 -4.86
C PRO A 62 -0.82 -5.56 -3.49
N VAL A 63 0.49 -5.76 -3.33
CA VAL A 63 1.11 -6.19 -2.07
C VAL A 63 1.03 -5.12 -0.98
N ASP A 64 0.86 -3.85 -1.33
CA ASP A 64 0.80 -2.73 -0.39
C ASP A 64 -0.50 -2.75 0.45
N GLU A 65 -1.56 -3.36 -0.09
CA GLU A 65 -2.85 -3.55 0.59
C GLU A 65 -2.87 -4.81 1.48
N LEU A 66 -1.84 -5.66 1.40
CA LEU A 66 -1.80 -6.88 2.19
C LEU A 66 -1.50 -6.57 3.66
N PRO A 67 -2.15 -7.26 4.60
CA PRO A 67 -1.79 -7.15 6.00
C PRO A 67 -0.34 -7.63 6.20
N LEU A 68 0.37 -6.96 7.11
CA LEU A 68 1.69 -7.43 7.54
C LEU A 68 1.55 -8.85 8.12
N LYS A 69 2.52 -9.71 7.79
CA LYS A 69 2.58 -11.06 8.35
C LYS A 69 2.72 -10.98 9.87
N ASP A 70 1.97 -11.82 10.59
CA ASP A 70 2.01 -11.86 12.06
C ASP A 70 3.43 -12.11 12.60
N GLU A 71 4.21 -12.96 11.92
CA GLU A 71 5.62 -13.22 12.25
C GLU A 71 6.46 -11.93 12.23
N PHE A 72 6.24 -11.06 11.25
CA PHE A 72 6.94 -9.79 11.13
C PHE A 72 6.51 -8.82 12.23
N ILE A 73 5.22 -8.80 12.58
CA ILE A 73 4.70 -7.99 13.68
C ILE A 73 5.30 -8.44 15.02
N GLU A 74 5.41 -9.74 15.27
CA GLU A 74 6.01 -10.27 16.49
C GLU A 74 7.51 -9.98 16.57
N GLU A 75 8.24 -10.07 15.45
CA GLU A 75 9.64 -9.68 15.36
C GLU A 75 9.83 -8.18 15.70
N LEU A 76 8.99 -7.30 15.14
CA LEU A 76 9.02 -5.87 15.48
C LEU A 76 8.73 -5.62 16.97
N LYS A 77 7.80 -6.36 17.58
CA LYS A 77 7.54 -6.28 19.02
C LYS A 77 8.72 -6.76 19.85
N ARG A 78 9.44 -7.80 19.40
CA ARG A 78 10.67 -8.29 20.04
C ARG A 78 11.77 -7.24 19.98
N ILE A 79 12.06 -6.71 18.79
CA ILE A 79 13.08 -5.67 18.57
C ILE A 79 12.77 -4.41 19.40
N LYS A 80 11.50 -4.01 19.49
CA LYS A 80 11.08 -2.86 20.32
C LYS A 80 11.33 -3.06 21.82
N LYS A 81 11.26 -4.31 22.30
CA LYS A 81 11.56 -4.65 23.70
C LYS A 81 13.06 -4.80 23.95
N GLU A 82 13.84 -5.11 22.93
CA GLU A 82 15.29 -5.17 23.02
C GLU A 82 15.91 -3.76 23.11
N LYS A 83 17.01 -3.65 23.86
CA LYS A 83 17.73 -2.39 23.97
C LYS A 83 18.40 -2.10 22.63
N SER A 84 18.12 -0.93 22.06
CA SER A 84 18.84 -0.46 20.87
C SER A 84 20.35 -0.49 21.10
N ILE A 85 21.04 -1.25 20.25
CA ILE A 85 22.50 -1.31 20.27
C ILE A 85 23.00 -0.06 19.54
N LYS A 86 23.51 0.92 20.30
CA LYS A 86 24.12 2.11 19.72
C LYS A 86 25.53 1.77 19.25
N PHE A 87 25.80 1.99 17.98
CA PHE A 87 27.13 1.93 17.38
C PHE A 87 27.47 3.29 16.76
N LYS A 88 28.76 3.64 16.73
CA LYS A 88 29.21 4.97 16.27
C LYS A 88 29.47 5.01 14.76
N ASN A 89 29.81 3.87 14.16
CA ASN A 89 30.10 3.77 12.73
C ASN A 89 29.80 2.34 12.22
N ILE A 90 29.82 2.17 10.89
CA ILE A 90 29.51 0.89 10.23
C ILE A 90 30.55 -0.20 10.57
N ALA A 91 31.81 0.17 10.84
CA ALA A 91 32.84 -0.80 11.22
C ALA A 91 32.60 -1.41 12.61
N ASP A 92 32.05 -0.62 13.54
CA ASP A 92 31.62 -1.10 14.86
C ASP A 92 30.43 -2.06 14.73
N LEU A 93 29.48 -1.77 13.82
CA LEU A 93 28.35 -2.67 13.54
C LEU A 93 28.83 -4.02 13.00
N LYS A 94 29.76 -4.02 12.04
CA LYS A 94 30.30 -5.28 11.47
C LYS A 94 30.94 -6.17 12.53
N LYS A 95 31.71 -5.59 13.46
CA LYS A 95 32.32 -6.35 14.58
C LYS A 95 31.30 -6.98 15.54
N ILE A 96 30.11 -6.40 15.66
CA ILE A 96 29.04 -6.91 16.52
C ILE A 96 28.28 -8.06 15.83
N ILE A 97 28.20 -8.05 14.49
CA ILE A 97 27.47 -9.07 13.70
C ILE A 97 28.36 -10.29 13.40
N GLU A 98 29.67 -10.08 13.20
CA GLU A 98 30.64 -11.14 12.83
C GLU A 98 31.36 -11.77 14.03
N GLY A 99 31.13 -11.27 15.25
CA GLY A 99 31.81 -11.68 16.49
C GLY A 99 31.00 -12.61 17.38
#